data_AF-A0A662LKC2-F1
#
_entry.id   AF-A0A662LKC2-F1
#
_cell.length_a   1.000
_cell.length_b   1.000
_cell.length_c   1.000
_cell.angle_alpha   90.00
_cell.angle_beta   90.00
_cell.angle_gamma   90.00
#
_symmetry.space_group_name_H-M   'P 1'
#
loop_
_entity.id
_entity.type
_entity.pdbx_description
1 polymer ?
#
loop_
_entity_poly.entity_id
_entity_poly.type
_entity_poly.pdbx_seq_one_letter_code
_entity_poly.pdbx_strand_id
1 'polypeptide(L)'
;MQDAVTILGLGYVGFPTAMHFAESGVKVYGFDVNEKLIEKLKEGQIPYVEMKKEYELKRYLKEGLFVPTEDLKGAMEDSRYILIIVPTPVKPDKTPDLRYVINAGELVYPHLKQGHLVVLESTVYPGVTEEVLKP
;
A
#
# COMPACT_ATOMS: atom_id res chain seq x y z
N MET A 1 -14.09 8.25 -15.29
CA MET A 1 -12.79 7.65 -14.91
C MET A 1 -13.00 6.98 -13.57
N GLN A 2 -12.68 5.70 -13.45
CA GLN A 2 -12.67 5.03 -12.16
C GLN A 2 -11.37 5.44 -11.48
N ASP A 3 -11.46 6.17 -10.37
CA ASP A 3 -10.27 6.62 -9.63
C ASP A 3 -9.51 5.38 -9.12
N ALA A 4 -8.21 5.27 -9.44
CA ALA A 4 -7.35 4.20 -8.94
C ALA A 4 -6.80 4.53 -7.54
N VAL A 5 -6.39 3.50 -6.81
CA VAL A 5 -5.78 3.60 -5.48
C VAL A 5 -4.35 3.04 -5.51
N THR A 6 -3.42 3.74 -4.87
CA THR A 6 -2.10 3.22 -4.53
C THR A 6 -2.09 2.82 -3.06
N ILE A 7 -1.66 1.60 -2.77
CA ILE A 7 -1.46 1.08 -1.42
C ILE A 7 0.02 0.88 -1.19
N LEU A 8 0.57 1.56 -0.18
CA LEU A 8 1.96 1.42 0.26
C LEU A 8 2.02 0.44 1.43
N GLY A 9 2.79 -0.63 1.24
CA GLY A 9 2.89 -1.74 2.16
C GLY A 9 1.90 -2.84 1.77
N LEU A 10 2.43 -3.99 1.36
CA LEU A 10 1.66 -5.16 0.96
C LEU A 10 1.74 -6.29 1.98
N GLY A 11 1.99 -5.94 3.24
CA GLY A 11 1.98 -6.88 4.36
C GLY A 11 0.60 -7.45 4.68
N TYR A 12 0.46 -7.99 5.88
CA TYR A 12 -0.73 -8.70 6.34
C TYR A 12 -2.05 -7.89 6.23
N VAL A 13 -1.99 -6.57 6.38
CA VAL A 13 -3.17 -5.69 6.23
C VAL A 13 -3.28 -5.15 4.80
N GLY A 14 -2.18 -4.65 4.24
CA GLY A 14 -2.21 -3.96 2.95
C GLY A 14 -2.54 -4.86 1.77
N PHE A 15 -2.05 -6.10 1.73
CA PHE A 15 -2.37 -7.02 0.63
C PHE A 15 -3.86 -7.43 0.60
N PRO A 16 -4.50 -7.86 1.70
CA PRO A 16 -5.95 -8.09 1.71
C PRO A 16 -6.77 -6.86 1.32
N THR A 17 -6.38 -5.67 1.80
CA THR A 17 -7.02 -4.40 1.42
C THR A 17 -6.93 -4.17 -0.09
N ALA A 18 -5.74 -4.38 -0.68
CA ALA A 18 -5.54 -4.31 -2.13
C ALA A 18 -6.42 -5.30 -2.90
N MET A 19 -6.49 -6.55 -2.44
CA MET A 19 -7.34 -7.58 -3.06
C MET A 19 -8.82 -7.21 -2.98
N HIS A 20 -9.29 -6.58 -1.90
CA HIS A 20 -10.69 -6.21 -1.75
C HIS A 20 -11.09 -5.01 -2.64
N PHE A 21 -10.20 -4.04 -2.82
CA PHE A 21 -10.42 -2.98 -3.81
C PHE A 21 -10.47 -3.54 -5.23
N ALA A 22 -9.55 -4.43 -5.58
CA ALA A 22 -9.55 -5.11 -6.89
C ALA A 22 -10.83 -5.94 -7.10
N GLU A 23 -11.27 -6.67 -6.08
CA GLU A 23 -12.54 -7.42 -6.08
C GLU A 23 -13.76 -6.52 -6.35
N SER A 24 -13.72 -5.28 -5.88
CA SER A 24 -14.74 -4.26 -6.10
C SER A 24 -14.64 -3.58 -7.49
N GLY A 25 -13.70 -4.01 -8.34
CA GLY A 25 -13.47 -3.45 -9.67
C GLY A 25 -12.68 -2.15 -9.69
N VAL A 26 -12.05 -1.76 -8.57
CA VAL A 26 -11.15 -0.60 -8.50
C VAL A 26 -9.75 -1.02 -8.92
N LYS A 27 -9.10 -0.22 -9.75
CA LYS A 27 -7.68 -0.46 -10.10
C LYS A 27 -6.79 -0.11 -8.91
N VAL A 28 -5.92 -1.04 -8.54
CA VAL A 28 -5.01 -0.94 -7.40
C VAL A 28 -3.57 -1.05 -7.86
N TYR A 29 -2.75 -0.07 -7.51
CA TYR A 29 -1.29 -0.19 -7.53
C TYR A 29 -0.82 -0.59 -6.13
N GLY A 30 -0.23 -1.78 -6.02
CA GLY A 30 0.35 -2.25 -4.77
C GLY A 30 1.84 -1.96 -4.73
N PHE A 31 2.27 -1.02 -3.92
CA PHE A 31 3.68 -0.70 -3.73
C PHE A 31 4.23 -1.35 -2.46
N ASP A 32 5.40 -1.96 -2.55
CA ASP A 32 6.18 -2.40 -1.39
C ASP A 32 7.68 -2.25 -1.69
N VAL A 33 8.48 -1.96 -0.67
CA VAL A 33 9.94 -1.83 -0.78
C VAL A 33 10.64 -3.19 -0.90
N ASN A 34 9.92 -4.29 -0.61
CA ASN A 34 10.45 -5.64 -0.72
C ASN A 34 10.30 -6.17 -2.15
N GLU A 35 11.37 -6.04 -2.95
CA GLU A 35 11.42 -6.49 -4.35
C GLU A 35 10.99 -7.95 -4.53
N LYS A 36 11.43 -8.84 -3.63
CA LYS A 36 11.08 -10.27 -3.66
C LYS A 36 9.60 -10.54 -3.43
N LEU A 37 8.94 -9.71 -2.61
CA LEU A 37 7.50 -9.77 -2.43
C LEU A 37 6.80 -9.37 -3.73
N ILE A 38 7.23 -8.27 -4.34
CA ILE A 38 6.67 -7.77 -5.60
C ILE A 38 6.82 -8.81 -6.72
N GLU A 39 7.99 -9.41 -6.89
CA GLU A 39 8.23 -10.48 -7.87
C GLU A 39 7.27 -11.66 -7.68
N LYS A 40 7.15 -12.18 -6.46
CA LYS A 40 6.21 -13.28 -6.16
C LYS A 40 4.77 -12.90 -6.48
N LEU A 41 4.35 -11.69 -6.12
CA LEU A 41 3.00 -11.22 -6.41
C LEU A 41 2.77 -11.05 -7.92
N LYS A 42 3.75 -10.57 -8.69
CA LYS A 42 3.68 -10.50 -10.17
C LYS A 42 3.51 -11.90 -10.80
N GLU A 43 4.08 -12.94 -10.19
CA GLU A 43 3.91 -14.33 -10.60
C GLU A 43 2.57 -14.96 -10.12
N GLY A 44 1.76 -14.20 -9.40
CA GLY A 44 0.50 -14.70 -8.82
C GLY A 44 0.68 -15.65 -7.65
N GLN A 45 1.78 -15.51 -6.91
CA GLN A 45 2.08 -16.28 -5.70
C GLN A 45 1.88 -15.40 -4.46
N ILE A 46 1.12 -15.91 -3.49
CA ILE A 46 0.88 -15.21 -2.21
C ILE A 46 1.88 -15.74 -1.17
N PRO A 47 2.72 -14.87 -0.57
CA PRO A 47 3.68 -15.31 0.44
C PRO A 47 3.07 -15.47 1.84
N TYR A 48 1.80 -15.12 2.03
CA TYR A 48 1.06 -15.24 3.28
C TYR A 48 0.30 -16.56 3.28
N VAL A 49 0.81 -17.55 4.01
CA VAL A 49 0.32 -18.94 4.00
C VAL A 49 -1.16 -19.04 4.39
N GLU A 50 -1.65 -18.13 5.24
CA GLU A 50 -3.06 -18.12 5.64
C GLU A 50 -4.02 -17.57 4.57
N MET A 51 -3.50 -16.91 3.53
CA MET A 51 -4.30 -16.21 2.52
C MET A 51 -4.45 -17.03 1.24
N LYS A 52 -5.61 -17.69 1.11
CA LYS A 52 -5.96 -18.52 -0.06
C LYS A 52 -6.68 -17.69 -1.14
N LYS A 53 -5.95 -16.77 -1.79
CA LYS A 53 -6.48 -15.87 -2.84
C LYS A 53 -5.70 -15.94 -4.16
N GLU A 54 -4.95 -17.01 -4.43
CA GLU A 54 -4.07 -17.10 -5.61
C GLU A 54 -4.86 -17.09 -6.92
N TYR A 55 -6.07 -17.66 -6.92
CA TYR A 55 -6.95 -17.62 -8.09
C TYR A 55 -7.39 -16.18 -8.40
N GLU A 56 -7.87 -15.47 -7.37
CA GLU A 56 -8.28 -14.08 -7.44
C GLU A 56 -7.12 -13.18 -7.82
N LEU A 57 -5.95 -13.36 -7.20
CA LEU A 57 -4.74 -12.60 -7.53
C LEU A 57 -4.38 -12.76 -9.01
N LYS A 58 -4.29 -13.99 -9.52
CA LYS A 58 -3.98 -14.24 -10.94
C LYS A 58 -5.02 -13.62 -11.87
N ARG A 59 -6.30 -13.66 -11.50
CA ARG A 59 -7.37 -13.01 -12.23
C ARG A 59 -7.19 -11.49 -12.25
N TYR A 60 -6.98 -10.85 -11.10
CA TYR A 60 -6.83 -9.39 -11.00
C TYR A 60 -5.57 -8.87 -11.69
N LEU A 61 -4.47 -9.63 -11.65
CA LEU A 61 -3.26 -9.33 -12.43
C LEU A 61 -3.55 -9.33 -13.93
N LYS A 62 -4.25 -10.36 -14.41
CA LYS A 62 -4.62 -10.50 -15.83
C LYS A 62 -5.59 -9.41 -16.29
N GLU A 63 -6.55 -9.04 -15.44
CA GLU A 63 -7.53 -7.98 -15.69
C GLU A 63 -6.93 -6.56 -15.54
N GLY A 64 -5.71 -6.43 -15.00
CA GLY A 64 -5.07 -5.16 -14.71
C GLY A 64 -5.69 -4.39 -13.54
N LEU A 65 -6.49 -5.08 -12.71
CA LEU A 65 -7.12 -4.54 -11.51
C LEU A 65 -6.16 -4.47 -10.33
N PHE A 66 -5.12 -5.32 -10.29
CA PHE A 66 -4.05 -5.24 -9.32
C PHE A 66 -2.70 -5.19 -10.03
N VAL A 67 -1.86 -4.22 -9.68
CA VAL A 67 -0.52 -4.01 -10.24
C VAL A 67 0.48 -3.92 -9.09
N PRO A 68 1.12 -5.03 -8.70
CA PRO A 68 2.23 -4.99 -7.75
C PRO A 68 3.45 -4.34 -8.41
N THR A 69 4.03 -3.32 -7.77
CA THR A 69 5.07 -2.47 -8.36
C THR A 69 6.05 -1.92 -7.33
N GLU A 70 7.24 -1.55 -7.80
CA GLU A 70 8.24 -0.77 -7.07
C GLU A 70 8.32 0.67 -7.60
N ASP A 71 7.60 0.96 -8.69
CA ASP A 71 7.50 2.30 -9.26
C ASP A 71 6.37 3.07 -8.57
N LEU A 72 6.68 3.66 -7.41
CA LEU A 72 5.75 4.50 -6.67
C LEU A 72 5.35 5.74 -7.46
N LYS A 73 6.27 6.33 -8.22
CA LYS A 73 6.01 7.53 -9.02
C LYS A 73 4.93 7.23 -10.06
N GLY A 74 5.12 6.19 -10.89
CA GLY A 74 4.14 5.80 -11.92
C GLY A 74 2.79 5.44 -11.31
N ALA A 75 2.79 4.70 -10.19
CA ALA A 75 1.57 4.36 -9.45
C ALA A 75 0.80 5.62 -9.00
N MET A 76 1.49 6.62 -8.45
CA MET A 76 0.89 7.87 -7.99
C MET A 76 0.52 8.82 -9.13
N GLU A 77 1.12 8.70 -10.32
CA GLU A 77 0.68 9.45 -11.51
C GLU A 77 -0.69 8.99 -12.01
N ASP A 78 -0.99 7.70 -11.83
CA ASP A 78 -2.23 7.06 -12.28
C ASP A 78 -3.29 6.91 -11.18
N SER A 79 -3.04 7.37 -9.95
CA SER A 79 -3.94 7.21 -8.82
C SER A 79 -4.16 8.48 -8.02
N ARG A 80 -5.35 8.60 -7.42
CA ARG A 80 -5.73 9.77 -6.62
C ARG A 80 -5.69 9.49 -5.12
N TYR A 81 -5.94 8.25 -4.73
CA TYR A 81 -5.98 7.81 -3.34
C TYR A 81 -4.70 7.07 -2.99
N ILE A 82 -4.02 7.48 -1.92
CA ILE A 82 -2.75 6.91 -1.48
C ILE A 82 -2.93 6.43 -0.05
N LEU A 83 -2.99 5.12 0.15
CA LEU A 83 -3.15 4.50 1.46
C LEU A 83 -1.77 4.06 1.96
N ILE A 84 -1.39 4.52 3.15
CA ILE A 84 -0.16 4.11 3.83
C ILE A 84 -0.53 3.04 4.86
N ILE A 85 -0.10 1.80 4.58
CA ILE A 85 -0.38 0.57 5.35
C ILE A 85 0.95 -0.13 5.65
N VAL A 86 1.82 0.57 6.37
CA VAL A 86 3.15 0.11 6.76
C VAL A 86 3.21 -0.34 8.22
N PRO A 87 4.20 -1.18 8.61
CA PRO A 87 4.31 -1.66 9.99
C PRO A 87 4.52 -0.54 11.01
N THR A 88 3.91 -0.67 12.17
CA THR A 88 4.16 0.19 13.35
C THR A 88 4.54 -0.68 14.56
N PRO A 89 5.70 -1.37 14.51
CA PRO A 89 6.08 -2.29 15.58
C PRO A 89 6.28 -1.54 16.90
N VAL A 90 6.13 -2.25 18.02
CA VAL A 90 6.28 -1.66 19.36
C VAL A 90 7.73 -1.83 19.81
N LYS A 91 8.34 -0.73 20.27
CA LYS A 91 9.69 -0.70 20.84
C LYS A 91 9.73 -1.34 22.24
N PRO A 92 10.93 -1.66 22.79
CA PRO A 92 11.05 -2.22 24.14
C PRO A 92 10.44 -1.34 25.24
N ASP A 93 10.41 -0.02 25.05
CA ASP A 93 9.79 0.96 25.95
C ASP A 93 8.27 1.08 25.80
N LYS A 94 7.65 0.21 24.98
CA LYS A 94 6.22 0.16 24.65
C LYS A 94 5.71 1.34 23.81
N THR A 95 6.58 2.18 23.29
CA THR A 95 6.20 3.21 22.31
C THR A 95 6.16 2.61 20.90
N PRO A 96 5.30 3.11 20.00
CA PRO A 96 5.30 2.67 18.62
C PRO A 96 6.53 3.19 17.87
N ASP A 97 7.04 2.39 16.97
CA ASP A 97 8.09 2.75 16.05
C ASP A 97 7.51 3.33 14.76
N LEU A 98 7.50 4.66 14.69
CA LEU A 98 6.95 5.40 13.55
C LEU A 98 7.91 5.53 12.36
N ARG A 99 9.13 4.98 12.43
CA ARG A 99 10.13 5.11 11.34
C ARG A 99 9.58 4.67 9.99
N TYR A 100 8.78 3.61 9.94
CA TYR A 100 8.17 3.13 8.70
C TYR A 100 7.13 4.11 8.14
N VAL A 101 6.32 4.74 9.00
CA VAL A 101 5.34 5.76 8.60
C VAL A 101 6.04 7.01 8.08
N ILE A 102 7.09 7.45 8.77
CA ILE A 102 7.91 8.60 8.35
C ILE A 102 8.54 8.33 6.99
N ASN A 103 9.21 7.19 6.83
CA ASN A 103 9.83 6.80 5.56
C ASN A 103 8.80 6.69 4.42
N ALA A 104 7.60 6.16 4.70
CA ALA A 104 6.51 6.13 3.73
C ALA A 104 6.07 7.54 3.33
N GLY A 105 5.95 8.47 4.29
CA GLY A 105 5.68 9.88 4.03
C GLY A 105 6.75 10.53 3.15
N GLU A 106 8.03 10.28 3.44
CA GLU A 106 9.17 10.79 2.65
C GLU A 106 9.20 10.23 1.22
N LEU A 107 8.77 8.98 1.01
CA LEU A 107 8.64 8.39 -0.32
C LEU A 107 7.46 8.98 -1.11
N VAL A 108 6.34 9.26 -0.42
CA VAL A 108 5.12 9.80 -1.04
C VAL A 108 5.27 11.28 -1.38
N TYR A 109 5.89 12.07 -0.49
CA TYR A 109 5.93 13.53 -0.57
C TYR A 109 6.41 14.10 -1.92
N PRO A 110 7.52 13.62 -2.52
CA PRO A 110 8.03 14.15 -3.80
C PRO A 110 7.08 13.93 -4.99
N HIS A 111 6.09 13.05 -4.84
CA HIS A 111 5.15 12.66 -5.90
C HIS A 111 3.75 13.21 -5.67
N LEU A 112 3.51 13.93 -4.57
CA LEU A 112 2.22 14.54 -4.28
C LEU A 112 1.86 15.62 -5.31
N LYS A 113 0.59 15.58 -5.75
CA LYS A 113 0.00 16.55 -6.66
C LYS A 113 -1.34 17.01 -6.09
N GLN A 114 -1.80 18.17 -6.55
CA GLN A 114 -3.12 18.67 -6.18
C GLN A 114 -4.21 17.63 -6.49
N GLY A 115 -5.07 17.37 -5.51
CA GLY A 115 -6.17 16.40 -5.63
C GLY A 115 -5.85 15.01 -5.07
N HIS A 116 -4.59 14.71 -4.75
CA HIS A 116 -4.23 13.49 -4.01
C HIS A 116 -4.85 13.50 -2.61
N LEU A 117 -5.42 12.36 -2.22
CA LEU A 117 -5.85 12.09 -0.85
C LEU A 117 -4.94 11.03 -0.25
N VAL A 118 -4.14 11.42 0.73
CA VAL A 118 -3.32 10.50 1.52
C VAL A 118 -4.11 10.04 2.74
N VAL A 119 -4.19 8.74 2.93
CA VAL A 119 -4.88 8.08 4.05
C VAL A 119 -3.84 7.30 4.85
N LEU A 120 -3.62 7.68 6.11
CA LEU A 120 -2.85 6.88 7.04
C LEU A 120 -3.76 5.84 7.66
N GLU A 121 -3.58 4.57 7.31
CA GLU A 121 -4.38 3.47 7.84
C GLU A 121 -3.59 2.65 8.87
N SER A 122 -2.26 2.61 8.79
CA SER A 122 -1.40 2.02 9.82
C SER A 122 -1.85 2.38 11.23
N THR A 123 -1.88 1.39 12.13
CA THR A 123 -2.23 1.62 13.53
C THR A 123 -1.26 2.58 14.20
N VAL A 124 -1.74 3.78 14.52
CA VAL A 124 -0.98 4.87 15.14
C VAL A 124 -1.79 5.49 16.28
N TYR A 125 -1.11 6.24 17.15
CA TYR A 125 -1.79 7.03 18.17
C TYR A 125 -2.38 8.32 17.56
N PRO A 126 -3.38 8.95 18.21
CA PRO A 126 -3.96 10.20 17.74
C PRO A 126 -2.90 11.31 17.58
N GLY A 127 -2.95 12.07 16.50
CA GLY A 127 -2.01 13.16 16.20
C GLY A 127 -0.88 12.80 15.24
N VAL A 128 -0.62 11.50 14.97
CA VAL A 128 0.46 11.12 14.03
C VAL A 128 0.22 11.66 12.62
N THR A 129 -1.03 11.71 12.17
CA THR A 129 -1.34 12.31 10.86
C THR A 129 -0.95 13.79 10.83
N GLU A 130 -1.30 14.57 11.85
CA GLU A 130 -1.11 16.03 11.88
C GLU A 130 0.31 16.46 12.25
N GLU A 131 0.95 15.72 13.16
CA GLU A 131 2.23 16.11 13.80
C GLU A 131 3.44 15.45 13.16
N VAL A 132 3.26 14.33 12.45
CA VAL A 132 4.35 13.52 11.90
C VAL A 132 4.25 13.35 10.39
N LEU A 133 3.06 13.04 9.86
CA LEU A 133 2.91 12.67 8.44
C LEU A 133 2.56 13.85 7.53
N LYS A 134 1.81 14.83 8.03
CA LYS A 134 1.37 15.98 7.24
C LYS A 134 2.58 16.76 6.70
N PRO A 135 2.59 17.14 5.40
CA PRO A 135 3.62 18.01 4.85
C PRO A 135 3.60 19.43 5.44
#